data_AF-A0A6G1IA92-F1
#
_entry.id   AF-A0A6G1IA92-F1
#
_cell.length_a   1.000
_cell.length_b   1.000
_cell.length_c   1.000
_cell.angle_alpha   90.00
_cell.angle_beta   90.00
_cell.angle_gamma   90.00
#
_symmetry.space_group_name_H-M   'P 1'
#
loop_
_entity.id
_entity.type
_entity.pdbx_description
1 polymer ?
#
loop_
_entity_poly.entity_id
_entity_poly.type
_entity_poly.pdbx_seq_one_letter_code
_entity_poly.pdbx_strand_id
1 'polypeptide(L)'
;LDQIVKGAPPPDATLPHIAITSSAPLATIERPTSSHGSTASTRNLPAQTSDPTALLPSAPPQIYLNLLILEASLRQQYLILRARRRQHTFVLILLLMWIAYFTYGQFLRPREDGTGVGGSVYWLVDTGEKVALISGYVMAALFWVTGQWERGLRWPRRWLGITNRGLRSMNVKIVLTGTPLWKELLSPLSALFPLSTIFPAPTSSYHFIDYTTAERRALAAQSRPRASSSVSSSPVFAEEDIAPGGDTLRLILLPKHFTPDFREDWDSYRAAYWDAENARRSELRSRIRASQRALARHEGGWAWW
;
A
#
# COMPACT_ATOMS: atom_id res chain seq x y z
N LEU A 1 7.75 -10.30 3.64
CA LEU A 1 8.27 -9.39 2.58
C LEU A 1 8.52 -7.99 3.14
N ASP A 2 7.59 -7.36 3.87
CA ASP A 2 7.83 -6.06 4.55
C ASP A 2 8.93 -6.08 5.62
N GLN A 3 9.15 -7.22 6.30
CA GLN A 3 10.29 -7.38 7.22
C GLN A 3 11.66 -7.38 6.50
N ILE A 4 11.73 -7.83 5.25
CA ILE A 4 12.96 -7.89 4.45
C ILE A 4 13.36 -6.49 3.97
N VAL A 5 12.38 -5.62 3.72
CA VAL A 5 12.59 -4.22 3.28
C VAL A 5 13.05 -3.31 4.44
N LYS A 6 12.79 -3.67 5.70
CA LYS A 6 13.14 -2.88 6.90
C LYS A 6 14.54 -3.17 7.48
N GLY A 7 15.36 -4.03 6.85
CA GLY A 7 16.76 -4.23 7.24
C GLY A 7 16.99 -4.96 8.58
N ALA A 8 15.95 -5.58 9.15
CA ALA A 8 16.10 -6.51 10.26
C ALA A 8 16.36 -7.92 9.69
N PRO A 9 17.34 -8.68 10.21
CA PRO A 9 17.65 -10.00 9.70
C PRO A 9 16.45 -10.94 9.88
N PRO A 10 15.97 -11.63 8.83
CA PRO A 10 14.83 -12.54 8.94
C PRO A 10 15.27 -13.86 9.60
N PRO A 11 14.49 -14.43 10.55
CA PRO A 11 14.52 -15.85 10.80
C PRO A 11 13.65 -16.55 9.74
N ASP A 12 14.33 -17.25 8.83
CA ASP A 12 13.88 -18.38 8.03
C ASP A 12 12.50 -18.31 7.34
N ALA A 13 12.46 -17.65 6.18
CA ALA A 13 11.52 -17.99 5.12
C ALA A 13 12.28 -18.74 4.02
N THR A 14 12.19 -20.07 3.99
CA THR A 14 12.69 -20.88 2.87
C THR A 14 11.64 -21.05 1.77
N LEU A 15 12.17 -21.10 0.55
CA LEU A 15 11.57 -21.01 -0.78
C LEU A 15 10.63 -22.12 -1.34
N PRO A 16 10.28 -23.28 -0.73
CA PRO A 16 9.62 -24.33 -1.50
C PRO A 16 8.08 -24.33 -1.55
N HIS A 17 7.36 -23.60 -0.70
CA HIS A 17 5.90 -23.85 -0.57
C HIS A 17 5.00 -23.21 -1.63
N ILE A 18 5.49 -22.21 -2.36
CA ILE A 18 4.72 -21.51 -3.42
C ILE A 18 4.84 -22.27 -4.76
N ALA A 19 5.92 -23.03 -4.97
CA ALA A 19 6.14 -23.81 -6.19
C ALA A 19 5.33 -25.12 -6.26
N ILE A 20 4.85 -25.63 -5.12
CA ILE A 20 4.13 -26.92 -5.04
C ILE A 20 2.67 -26.78 -5.48
N THR A 21 2.08 -25.59 -5.37
CA THR A 21 0.66 -25.37 -5.72
C THR A 21 0.43 -25.15 -7.21
N SER A 22 1.48 -24.90 -8.01
CA SER A 22 1.38 -24.59 -9.44
C SER A 22 1.69 -25.75 -10.38
N SER A 23 2.03 -26.94 -9.87
CA SER A 23 2.44 -28.09 -10.69
C SER A 23 1.41 -29.21 -10.82
N ALA A 24 0.11 -28.95 -10.57
CA ALA A 24 -0.93 -29.96 -10.81
C ALA A 24 -1.32 -30.00 -12.30
N PRO A 25 -1.03 -31.07 -13.07
CA PRO A 25 -1.57 -31.24 -14.39
C PRO A 25 -2.97 -31.88 -14.32
N LEU A 26 -3.81 -31.45 -15.25
CA LEU A 26 -5.15 -31.92 -15.58
C LEU A 26 -5.20 -33.47 -15.70
N ALA A 27 -5.94 -34.15 -14.81
CA ALA A 27 -6.11 -35.60 -14.84
C ALA A 27 -7.30 -36.01 -15.74
N THR A 28 -6.98 -36.67 -16.85
CA THR A 28 -7.91 -37.39 -17.72
C THR A 28 -8.32 -38.73 -17.11
N ILE A 29 -9.59 -39.07 -17.34
CA ILE A 29 -10.37 -40.25 -16.96
C ILE A 29 -9.66 -41.59 -17.21
N GLU A 30 -9.72 -42.53 -16.26
CA GLU A 30 -10.06 -43.96 -16.50
C GLU A 30 -10.30 -44.76 -15.20
N ARG A 31 -11.29 -45.65 -15.25
CA ARG A 31 -11.69 -46.65 -14.23
C ARG A 31 -11.56 -48.02 -14.91
N PRO A 32 -11.10 -49.11 -14.27
CA PRO A 32 -12.05 -50.09 -13.72
C PRO A 32 -11.60 -50.90 -12.47
N THR A 33 -12.62 -51.27 -11.68
CA THR A 33 -12.90 -52.53 -10.93
C THR A 33 -11.91 -53.30 -10.03
N SER A 34 -12.41 -53.56 -8.79
CA SER A 34 -12.47 -54.81 -7.99
C SER A 34 -11.27 -55.38 -7.18
N SER A 35 -11.46 -55.32 -5.85
CA SER A 35 -11.46 -56.42 -4.86
C SER A 35 -10.25 -56.68 -3.91
N HIS A 36 -10.63 -56.90 -2.64
CA HIS A 36 -9.97 -57.60 -1.52
C HIS A 36 -8.72 -57.03 -0.79
N GLY A 37 -8.91 -56.73 0.51
CA GLY A 37 -8.23 -57.45 1.60
C GLY A 37 -6.86 -56.96 2.11
N SER A 38 -6.91 -56.22 3.24
CA SER A 38 -6.05 -56.35 4.43
C SER A 38 -4.55 -55.93 4.44
N THR A 39 -4.26 -55.16 5.49
CA THR A 39 -3.04 -55.06 6.32
C THR A 39 -1.78 -54.31 5.81
N ALA A 40 -1.56 -53.17 6.46
CA ALA A 40 -0.30 -52.61 6.94
C ALA A 40 0.98 -52.86 6.12
N SER A 41 1.39 -51.83 5.39
CA SER A 41 2.81 -51.53 5.13
C SER A 41 2.94 -50.07 4.73
N THR A 42 3.70 -49.34 5.54
CA THR A 42 4.20 -47.98 5.36
C THR A 42 4.79 -47.82 3.95
N ARG A 43 3.99 -47.35 2.99
CA ARG A 43 4.47 -47.04 1.64
C ARG A 43 4.82 -45.56 1.60
N ASN A 44 6.13 -45.32 1.72
CA ASN A 44 6.80 -44.07 1.37
C ASN A 44 6.13 -43.43 0.15
N LEU A 45 5.48 -42.27 0.35
CA LEU A 45 5.23 -41.37 -0.78
C LEU A 45 6.60 -40.97 -1.33
N PRO A 46 6.83 -41.05 -2.65
CA PRO A 46 8.03 -40.47 -3.22
C PRO A 46 7.99 -38.97 -2.92
N ALA A 47 8.96 -38.52 -2.12
CA ALA A 47 9.28 -37.11 -2.02
C ALA A 47 9.43 -36.59 -3.44
N GLN A 48 8.50 -35.74 -3.88
CA GLN A 48 8.70 -34.98 -5.11
C GLN A 48 10.02 -34.24 -4.93
N THR A 49 11.01 -34.69 -5.67
CA THR A 49 12.34 -34.12 -5.71
C THR A 49 12.17 -32.68 -6.16
N SER A 50 12.25 -31.74 -5.21
CA SER A 50 12.45 -30.33 -5.52
C SER A 50 13.70 -30.26 -6.38
N ASP A 51 13.53 -29.95 -7.67
CA ASP A 51 14.64 -29.81 -8.59
C ASP A 51 15.63 -28.81 -7.98
N PRO A 52 16.85 -29.22 -7.59
CA PRO A 52 17.82 -28.36 -6.92
C PRO A 52 18.20 -27.15 -7.78
N THR A 53 17.88 -27.21 -9.08
CA THR A 53 18.05 -26.14 -10.04
C THR A 53 17.10 -24.96 -9.83
N ALA A 54 15.92 -25.20 -9.24
CA ALA A 54 14.94 -24.16 -8.93
C ALA A 54 15.38 -23.21 -7.81
N LEU A 55 16.41 -23.60 -7.05
CA LEU A 55 17.00 -22.79 -5.99
C LEU A 55 18.20 -21.94 -6.46
N LEU A 56 18.57 -21.97 -7.75
CA LEU A 56 19.61 -21.10 -8.28
C LEU A 56 19.12 -19.66 -8.48
N PRO A 57 19.99 -18.66 -8.28
CA PRO A 57 19.68 -17.23 -8.51
C PRO A 57 19.26 -16.90 -9.95
N SER A 58 19.54 -17.79 -10.91
CA SER A 58 19.17 -17.68 -12.32
C SER A 58 17.88 -18.43 -12.69
N ALA A 59 17.25 -19.13 -11.74
CA ALA A 59 16.04 -19.88 -12.02
C ALA A 59 14.86 -18.92 -12.29
N PRO A 60 14.01 -19.17 -13.31
CA PRO A 60 12.82 -18.36 -13.61
C PRO A 60 11.96 -17.99 -12.38
N PRO A 61 11.64 -18.90 -11.43
CA PRO A 61 10.84 -18.54 -10.26
C PRO A 61 11.54 -17.54 -9.32
N GLN A 62 12.86 -17.58 -9.20
CA GLN A 62 13.60 -16.61 -8.37
C GLN A 62 13.66 -15.23 -9.03
N ILE A 63 13.78 -15.19 -10.35
CA ILE A 63 13.75 -13.94 -11.11
C ILE A 63 12.38 -13.26 -10.95
N TYR A 64 11.28 -14.02 -11.08
CA TYR A 64 9.94 -13.50 -10.82
C TYR A 64 9.78 -12.99 -9.39
N LEU A 65 10.27 -13.74 -8.39
CA LEU A 65 10.24 -13.29 -7.00
C LEU A 65 11.02 -11.99 -6.78
N ASN A 66 12.20 -11.85 -7.40
CA ASN A 66 13.00 -10.62 -7.33
C ASN A 66 12.31 -9.43 -8.00
N LEU A 67 11.68 -9.65 -9.16
CA LEU A 67 10.88 -8.62 -9.85
C LEU A 67 9.67 -8.21 -9.01
N LEU A 68 9.06 -9.16 -8.32
CA LEU A 68 7.93 -8.91 -7.42
C LEU A 68 8.35 -8.11 -6.19
N ILE A 69 9.51 -8.42 -5.59
CA ILE A 69 10.10 -7.63 -4.50
C ILE A 69 10.40 -6.20 -4.97
N LEU A 70 10.95 -6.05 -6.17
CA LEU A 70 11.20 -4.75 -6.77
C LEU A 70 9.88 -3.97 -6.95
N GLU A 71 8.85 -4.59 -7.51
CA GLU A 71 7.52 -3.98 -7.66
C GLU A 71 6.95 -3.53 -6.31
N ALA A 72 6.99 -4.40 -5.29
CA ALA A 72 6.48 -4.10 -3.95
C ALA A 72 7.23 -2.93 -3.30
N SER A 73 8.56 -2.90 -3.38
CA SER A 73 9.37 -1.82 -2.79
C SER A 73 9.14 -0.47 -3.48
N LEU A 74 9.08 -0.44 -4.81
CA LEU A 74 8.74 0.77 -5.58
C LEU A 74 7.33 1.26 -5.27
N ARG A 75 6.40 0.34 -5.05
CA ARG A 75 5.04 0.66 -4.66
C ARG A 75 4.96 1.28 -3.28
N GLN A 76 5.66 0.72 -2.30
CA GLN A 76 5.73 1.29 -0.96
C GLN A 76 6.33 2.70 -0.98
N GLN A 77 7.44 2.89 -1.72
CA GLN A 77 8.03 4.22 -1.92
C GLN A 77 7.01 5.19 -2.51
N TYR A 78 6.32 4.79 -3.57
CA TYR A 78 5.30 5.63 -4.21
C TYR A 78 4.15 6.00 -3.28
N LEU A 79 3.67 5.08 -2.45
CA LEU A 79 2.62 5.36 -1.47
C LEU A 79 3.08 6.39 -0.42
N ILE A 80 4.32 6.28 0.08
CA ILE A 80 4.90 7.25 1.02
C ILE A 80 4.99 8.64 0.37
N LEU A 81 5.42 8.69 -0.88
CA LEU A 81 5.55 9.94 -1.63
C LEU A 81 4.19 10.58 -1.91
N ARG A 82 3.20 9.76 -2.25
CA ARG A 82 1.82 10.20 -2.44
C ARG A 82 1.21 10.71 -1.13
N ALA A 83 1.46 10.05 -0.01
CA ALA A 83 1.01 10.47 1.32
C ALA A 83 1.61 11.84 1.69
N ARG A 84 2.93 12.02 1.52
CA ARG A 84 3.62 13.29 1.72
C ARG A 84 3.05 14.39 0.82
N ARG A 85 2.86 14.09 -0.47
CA ARG A 85 2.29 15.03 -1.44
C ARG A 85 0.92 15.51 -0.98
N ARG A 86 0.05 14.61 -0.51
CA ARG A 86 -1.31 14.93 -0.04
C ARG A 86 -1.32 15.90 1.14
N GLN A 87 -0.45 15.68 2.12
CA GLN A 87 -0.32 16.57 3.29
C GLN A 87 0.08 17.99 2.85
N HIS A 88 1.08 18.12 1.98
CA HIS A 88 1.50 19.43 1.49
C HIS A 88 0.49 20.08 0.53
N THR A 89 -0.18 19.30 -0.34
CA THR A 89 -1.27 19.85 -1.16
C THR A 89 -2.40 20.37 -0.31
N PHE A 90 -2.74 19.69 0.80
CA PHE A 90 -3.80 20.12 1.69
C PHE A 90 -3.48 21.48 2.32
N VAL A 91 -2.27 21.63 2.88
CA VAL A 91 -1.81 22.92 3.44
C VAL A 91 -1.83 24.03 2.40
N LEU A 92 -1.41 23.75 1.17
CA LEU A 92 -1.41 24.75 0.09
C LEU A 92 -2.81 25.11 -0.39
N ILE A 93 -3.73 24.14 -0.47
CA ILE A 93 -5.14 24.41 -0.80
C ILE A 93 -5.76 25.27 0.30
N LEU A 94 -5.50 24.96 1.57
CA LEU A 94 -5.98 25.76 2.70
C LEU A 94 -5.40 27.18 2.67
N LEU A 95 -4.11 27.31 2.37
CA LEU A 95 -3.44 28.61 2.25
C LEU A 95 -3.98 29.43 1.06
N LEU A 96 -4.22 28.78 -0.08
CA LEU A 96 -4.83 29.44 -1.25
C LEU A 96 -6.26 29.88 -0.92
N MET A 97 -7.05 29.01 -0.28
CA MET A 97 -8.40 29.35 0.18
C MET A 97 -8.38 30.51 1.17
N TRP A 98 -7.42 30.53 2.11
CA TRP A 98 -7.20 31.63 3.05
C TRP A 98 -6.92 32.94 2.32
N ILE A 99 -5.93 32.95 1.43
CA ILE A 99 -5.60 34.13 0.63
C ILE A 99 -6.82 34.57 -0.18
N ALA A 100 -7.48 33.66 -0.89
CA ALA A 100 -8.66 33.97 -1.69
C ALA A 100 -9.81 34.55 -0.85
N TYR A 101 -10.07 34.00 0.35
CA TYR A 101 -11.10 34.50 1.26
C TYR A 101 -10.82 35.94 1.69
N PHE A 102 -9.61 36.24 2.17
CA PHE A 102 -9.27 37.60 2.58
C PHE A 102 -9.13 38.57 1.40
N THR A 103 -8.68 38.10 0.23
CA THR A 103 -8.64 38.92 -0.99
C THR A 103 -10.07 39.25 -1.45
N TYR A 104 -11.00 38.30 -1.35
CA TYR A 104 -12.42 38.54 -1.61
C TYR A 104 -13.01 39.54 -0.62
N GLY A 105 -12.76 39.37 0.69
CA GLY A 105 -13.20 40.31 1.73
C GLY A 105 -12.67 41.72 1.49
N GLN A 106 -11.39 41.85 1.10
CA GLN A 106 -10.74 43.14 0.94
C GLN A 106 -11.13 43.87 -0.36
N PHE A 107 -11.35 43.15 -1.47
CA PHE A 107 -11.49 43.78 -2.80
C PHE A 107 -12.83 43.55 -3.49
N LEU A 108 -13.56 42.48 -3.16
CA LEU A 108 -14.75 42.06 -3.90
C LEU A 108 -16.04 42.15 -3.08
N ARG A 109 -15.96 42.22 -1.73
CA ARG A 109 -17.13 42.40 -0.88
C ARG A 109 -17.71 43.82 -1.09
N PRO A 110 -18.99 43.95 -1.51
CA PRO A 110 -19.65 45.25 -1.60
C PRO A 110 -19.71 45.89 -0.20
N ARG A 111 -19.32 47.17 -0.11
CA ARG A 111 -19.32 47.89 1.16
C ARG A 111 -20.74 48.18 1.61
N GLU A 112 -21.01 47.99 2.90
CA GLU A 112 -22.35 48.19 3.49
C GLU A 112 -22.81 49.67 3.43
N ASP A 113 -21.86 50.61 3.27
CA ASP A 113 -22.11 52.06 3.18
C ASP A 113 -22.62 52.52 1.80
N GLY A 114 -22.74 51.64 0.80
CA GLY A 114 -23.23 51.99 -0.55
C GLY A 114 -22.26 52.80 -1.41
N THR A 115 -21.13 53.25 -0.87
CA THR A 115 -20.06 53.93 -1.61
C THR A 115 -18.76 53.11 -1.57
N GLY A 116 -18.41 52.49 -2.70
CA GLY A 116 -17.13 51.78 -2.89
C GLY A 116 -17.22 50.26 -2.78
N VAL A 117 -16.12 49.60 -3.13
CA VAL A 117 -15.96 48.13 -3.09
C VAL A 117 -14.78 47.81 -2.18
N GLY A 118 -14.99 46.91 -1.21
CA GLY A 118 -13.92 46.39 -0.36
C GLY A 118 -13.80 46.97 1.05
N GLY A 119 -13.34 46.12 1.97
CA GLY A 119 -13.00 46.43 3.35
C GLY A 119 -14.21 46.65 4.28
N SER A 120 -14.02 46.38 5.56
CA SER A 120 -15.02 46.62 6.59
C SER A 120 -15.10 48.11 7.00
N VAL A 121 -16.25 48.54 7.50
CA VAL A 121 -16.47 49.89 8.08
C VAL A 121 -15.69 50.05 9.38
N TYR A 122 -15.56 48.94 10.12
CA TYR A 122 -14.87 48.92 11.40
C TYR A 122 -13.36 48.83 11.17
N TRP A 123 -12.63 49.85 11.63
CA TRP A 123 -11.18 49.92 11.52
C TRP A 123 -10.46 48.66 12.03
N LEU A 124 -10.93 48.07 13.13
CA LEU A 124 -10.35 46.84 13.69
C LEU A 124 -10.50 45.63 12.74
N VAL A 125 -11.64 45.54 12.05
CA VAL A 125 -11.91 44.45 11.12
C VAL A 125 -11.11 44.64 9.83
N ASP A 126 -11.08 45.87 9.28
CA ASP A 126 -10.29 46.17 8.07
C ASP A 126 -8.78 46.01 8.30
N THR A 127 -8.25 46.44 9.45
CA THR A 127 -6.83 46.20 9.80
C THR A 127 -6.54 44.73 10.06
N GLY A 128 -7.45 44.02 10.73
CA GLY A 128 -7.34 42.57 10.94
C GLY A 128 -7.33 41.79 9.63
N GLU A 129 -8.21 42.12 8.68
CA GLU A 129 -8.27 41.52 7.34
C GLU A 129 -6.97 41.75 6.55
N LYS A 130 -6.41 42.97 6.58
CA LYS A 130 -5.13 43.28 5.93
C LYS A 130 -3.96 42.51 6.53
N VAL A 131 -3.88 42.44 7.86
CA VAL A 131 -2.81 41.68 8.54
C VAL A 131 -2.95 40.18 8.24
N ALA A 132 -4.17 39.64 8.21
CA ALA A 132 -4.45 38.26 7.84
C ALA A 132 -4.10 37.94 6.38
N LEU A 133 -4.30 38.91 5.48
CA LEU A 133 -3.89 38.79 4.08
C LEU A 133 -2.37 38.82 3.95
N ILE A 134 -1.69 39.78 4.60
CA ILE A 134 -0.23 39.88 4.60
C ILE A 134 0.39 38.61 5.18
N SER A 135 -0.13 38.07 6.28
CA SER A 135 0.37 36.82 6.87
C SER A 135 0.21 35.63 5.92
N GLY A 136 -0.87 35.57 5.14
CA GLY A 136 -1.05 34.57 4.08
C GLY A 136 0.04 34.63 3.01
N TYR A 137 0.36 35.82 2.50
CA TYR A 137 1.44 35.98 1.51
C TYR A 137 2.82 35.68 2.09
N VAL A 138 3.10 36.14 3.32
CA VAL A 138 4.36 35.84 4.01
C VAL A 138 4.51 34.33 4.21
N MET A 139 3.44 33.62 4.59
CA MET A 139 3.46 32.17 4.74
C MET A 139 3.70 31.45 3.39
N ALA A 140 3.09 31.94 2.30
CA ALA A 140 3.33 31.40 0.96
C ALA A 140 4.79 31.59 0.51
N ALA A 141 5.36 32.78 0.76
CA ALA A 141 6.76 33.07 0.48
C ALA A 141 7.69 32.19 1.30
N LEU A 142 7.43 32.02 2.60
CA LEU A 142 8.22 31.13 3.46
C LEU A 142 8.14 29.68 2.98
N PHE A 143 6.96 29.21 2.58
CA PHE A 143 6.79 27.86 2.03
C PHE A 143 7.65 27.64 0.77
N TRP A 144 7.72 28.66 -0.08
CA TRP A 144 8.55 28.66 -1.29
C TRP A 144 10.05 28.69 -0.95
N VAL A 145 10.50 29.63 -0.12
CA VAL A 145 11.91 29.80 0.29
C VAL A 145 12.43 28.58 1.05
N THR A 146 11.62 27.99 1.93
CA THR A 146 11.98 26.77 2.68
C THR A 146 12.15 25.56 1.75
N GLY A 147 11.78 25.67 0.47
CA GLY A 147 11.87 24.59 -0.51
C GLY A 147 10.88 23.45 -0.26
N GLN A 148 9.85 23.68 0.56
CA GLN A 148 8.78 22.71 0.82
C GLN A 148 8.01 22.40 -0.46
N TRP A 149 7.88 23.38 -1.36
CA TRP A 149 7.34 23.19 -2.70
C TRP A 149 8.11 22.14 -3.51
N GLU A 150 9.43 22.24 -3.52
CA GLU A 150 10.28 21.38 -4.35
C GLU A 150 10.30 19.94 -3.83
N ARG A 151 10.41 19.77 -2.50
CA ARG A 151 10.42 18.46 -1.85
C ARG A 151 9.03 17.81 -1.77
N GLY A 152 7.97 18.59 -1.58
CA GLY A 152 6.62 18.09 -1.35
C GLY A 152 5.84 17.80 -2.63
N LEU A 153 5.91 18.69 -3.63
CA LEU A 153 5.03 18.63 -4.81
C LEU A 153 5.75 18.27 -6.11
N ARG A 154 6.94 18.83 -6.33
CA ARG A 154 7.67 18.66 -7.59
C ARG A 154 8.33 17.29 -7.69
N TRP A 155 8.87 16.80 -6.57
CA TRP A 155 9.62 15.54 -6.53
C TRP A 155 8.77 14.30 -6.87
N PRO A 156 7.53 14.10 -6.35
CA PRO A 156 6.71 12.94 -6.70
C PRO A 156 6.41 12.81 -8.20
N ARG A 157 6.28 13.93 -8.91
CA ARG A 157 6.09 13.94 -10.37
C ARG A 157 7.36 13.51 -11.12
N ARG A 158 8.54 13.91 -10.61
CA ARG A 158 9.84 13.57 -11.20
C ARG A 158 10.29 12.15 -10.85
N TRP A 159 9.85 11.61 -9.72
CA TRP A 159 10.22 10.27 -9.25
C TRP A 159 10.00 9.22 -10.34
N LEU A 160 8.86 9.24 -11.02
CA LEU A 160 8.57 8.27 -12.09
C LEU A 160 9.57 8.34 -13.24
N GLY A 161 10.00 9.54 -13.64
CA GLY A 161 11.00 9.71 -14.69
C GLY A 161 12.38 9.23 -14.24
N ILE A 162 12.77 9.55 -13.01
CA ILE A 162 14.06 9.15 -12.42
C ILE A 162 14.12 7.63 -12.23
N THR A 163 13.08 7.04 -11.66
CA THR A 163 12.95 5.59 -11.47
C THR A 163 12.92 4.87 -12.81
N ASN A 164 12.13 5.33 -13.79
CA ASN A 164 12.15 4.72 -15.14
C ASN A 164 13.51 4.84 -15.81
N ARG A 165 14.30 5.90 -15.57
CA ARG A 165 15.66 6.01 -16.07
C ARG A 165 16.59 4.97 -15.42
N GLY A 166 16.43 4.71 -14.12
CA GLY A 166 17.15 3.65 -13.41
C GLY A 166 16.75 2.23 -13.87
N LEU A 167 15.45 1.99 -14.10
CA LEU A 167 14.93 0.69 -14.53
C LEU A 167 15.30 0.30 -15.97
N ARG A 168 15.72 1.27 -16.79
CA ARG A 168 16.20 1.00 -18.16
C ARG A 168 17.40 0.04 -18.18
N SER A 169 18.26 0.05 -17.17
CA SER A 169 19.38 -0.92 -17.10
C SER A 169 18.89 -2.36 -16.94
N MET A 170 17.74 -2.56 -16.30
CA MET A 170 17.11 -3.87 -16.08
C MET A 170 16.06 -4.23 -17.15
N ASN A 171 15.87 -3.40 -18.18
CA ASN A 171 14.84 -3.58 -19.22
C ASN A 171 13.41 -3.70 -18.68
N VAL A 172 13.12 -2.96 -17.62
CA VAL A 172 11.81 -2.91 -16.99
C VAL A 172 11.31 -1.47 -16.99
N LYS A 173 9.99 -1.29 -16.98
CA LYS A 173 9.34 0.02 -16.88
C LYS A 173 8.19 -0.04 -15.90
N ILE A 174 8.06 1.00 -15.09
CA ILE A 174 6.89 1.18 -14.24
C ILE A 174 5.83 2.01 -14.94
N VAL A 175 4.58 1.59 -14.79
CA VAL A 175 3.40 2.28 -15.28
C VAL A 175 2.45 2.53 -14.12
N LEU A 176 1.88 3.74 -14.08
CA LEU A 176 0.80 4.05 -13.16
C LEU A 176 -0.49 3.47 -13.71
N THR A 177 -1.11 2.60 -12.91
CA THR A 177 -2.51 2.26 -13.12
C THR A 177 -3.32 3.48 -12.65
N GLY A 178 -4.07 4.09 -13.56
CA GLY A 178 -4.67 5.40 -13.33
C GLY A 178 -5.74 5.36 -12.24
N THR A 179 -5.54 6.13 -11.16
CA THR A 179 -6.67 6.52 -10.30
C THR A 179 -7.39 7.70 -10.95
N PRO A 180 -8.74 7.72 -10.96
CA PRO A 180 -9.47 8.85 -11.54
C PRO A 180 -9.13 10.15 -10.81
N LEU A 181 -8.94 11.24 -11.58
CA LEU A 181 -8.47 12.53 -11.08
C LEU A 181 -9.34 13.12 -9.97
N TRP A 182 -10.66 12.88 -10.00
CA TRP A 182 -11.57 13.31 -8.94
C TRP A 182 -11.24 12.66 -7.59
N LYS A 183 -10.95 11.34 -7.58
CA LYS A 183 -10.52 10.66 -6.34
C LYS A 183 -9.20 11.22 -5.84
N GLU A 184 -8.34 11.71 -6.73
CA GLU A 184 -7.08 12.37 -6.38
C GLU A 184 -7.27 13.79 -5.83
N LEU A 185 -8.22 14.55 -6.39
CA LEU A 185 -8.58 15.91 -5.95
C LEU A 185 -9.31 15.94 -4.60
N LEU A 186 -10.15 14.95 -4.33
CA LEU A 186 -10.84 14.78 -3.05
C LEU A 186 -9.95 14.12 -1.98
N SER A 187 -8.87 13.45 -2.39
CA SER A 187 -7.92 12.81 -1.48
C SER A 187 -7.32 13.71 -0.39
N PRO A 188 -6.93 14.98 -0.63
CA PRO A 188 -6.48 15.89 0.42
C PRO A 188 -7.60 16.28 1.41
N LEU A 189 -8.87 16.26 1.02
CA LEU A 189 -9.98 16.57 1.94
C LEU A 189 -10.14 15.51 3.03
N SER A 190 -9.74 14.26 2.78
CA SER A 190 -9.75 13.21 3.80
C SER A 190 -8.72 13.44 4.94
N ALA A 191 -7.88 14.48 4.86
CA ALA A 191 -6.96 14.88 5.92
C ALA A 191 -7.64 15.75 6.99
N LEU A 192 -8.85 16.27 6.72
CA LEU A 192 -9.70 16.88 7.74
C LEU A 192 -10.24 15.74 8.62
N PHE A 193 -9.86 15.78 9.90
CA PHE A 193 -9.81 14.64 10.82
C PHE A 193 -11.13 13.96 11.27
N PRO A 194 -12.30 14.19 10.66
CA PRO A 194 -13.40 13.21 10.71
C PRO A 194 -13.81 12.61 9.35
N LEU A 195 -13.19 13.02 8.22
CA LEU A 195 -13.56 12.55 6.88
C LEU A 195 -12.75 11.34 6.38
N SER A 196 -11.74 10.87 7.12
CA SER A 196 -10.98 9.66 6.77
C SER A 196 -11.84 8.39 6.80
N THR A 197 -12.93 8.39 7.56
CA THR A 197 -13.92 7.31 7.62
C THR A 197 -14.81 7.28 6.37
N ILE A 198 -15.14 8.45 5.80
CA ILE A 198 -16.02 8.61 4.63
C ILE A 198 -15.22 8.46 3.32
N PHE A 199 -13.98 8.96 3.31
CA PHE A 199 -13.07 8.88 2.17
C PHE A 199 -11.81 8.10 2.58
N PRO A 200 -11.86 6.75 2.58
CA PRO A 200 -10.69 5.94 2.87
C PRO A 200 -9.64 6.22 1.79
N ALA A 201 -8.55 6.87 2.20
CA ALA A 201 -7.46 7.11 1.29
C ALA A 201 -6.69 5.80 1.04
N PRO A 202 -6.20 5.57 -0.20
CA PRO A 202 -5.35 4.43 -0.52
C PRO A 202 -3.94 4.68 0.03
N THR A 203 -3.81 4.69 1.35
CA THR A 203 -2.54 4.70 2.08
C THR A 203 -2.26 3.30 2.59
N SER A 204 -0.98 2.96 2.77
CA SER A 204 -0.60 1.77 3.54
C SER A 204 -1.22 1.87 4.93
N SER A 205 -2.13 0.95 5.26
CA SER A 205 -2.83 0.92 6.54
C SER A 205 -2.22 -0.21 7.35
N TYR A 206 -1.20 0.16 8.12
CA TYR A 206 -0.51 -0.78 8.99
C TYR A 206 -1.35 -0.98 10.24
N HIS A 207 -1.80 -2.22 10.45
CA HIS A 207 -2.35 -2.62 11.74
C HIS A 207 -1.55 -3.78 12.30
N PHE A 208 -1.41 -3.76 13.62
CA PHE A 208 -0.92 -4.91 14.35
C PHE A 208 -2.01 -5.95 14.38
N ILE A 209 -1.74 -7.09 13.76
CA ILE A 209 -2.67 -8.22 13.73
C ILE A 209 -2.14 -9.26 14.71
N ASP A 210 -3.00 -9.63 15.65
CA ASP A 210 -2.77 -10.78 16.51
C ASP A 210 -3.02 -12.04 15.71
N TYR A 211 -1.96 -12.78 15.40
CA TYR A 211 -2.13 -14.11 14.83
C TYR A 211 -2.75 -15.05 15.85
N THR A 212 -3.77 -15.77 15.42
CA THR A 212 -4.39 -16.81 16.23
C THR A 212 -3.38 -17.90 16.57
N THR A 213 -3.62 -18.65 17.65
CA THR A 213 -2.72 -19.74 18.08
C THR A 213 -2.59 -20.86 17.02
N ALA A 214 -3.60 -21.04 16.16
CA ALA A 214 -3.57 -21.98 15.04
C ALA A 214 -2.68 -21.47 13.89
N GLU A 215 -2.82 -20.20 13.51
CA GLU A 215 -1.93 -19.55 12.52
C GLU A 215 -0.49 -19.49 13.03
N ARG A 216 -0.29 -19.25 14.34
CA ARG A 216 1.01 -19.34 15.00
C ARG A 216 1.63 -20.73 14.86
N ARG A 217 0.85 -21.80 15.03
CA ARG A 217 1.34 -23.19 14.84
C ARG A 217 1.65 -23.48 13.36
N ALA A 218 0.88 -22.94 12.43
CA ALA A 218 1.15 -23.07 11.00
C ALA A 218 2.43 -22.30 10.57
N LEU A 219 2.61 -21.08 11.08
CA LEU A 219 3.83 -20.28 10.88
C LEU A 219 5.06 -20.93 11.55
N ALA A 220 4.89 -21.49 12.75
CA ALA A 220 5.93 -22.23 13.47
C ALA A 220 6.25 -23.58 12.83
N ALA A 221 5.31 -24.20 12.11
CA ALA A 221 5.55 -25.42 11.34
C ALA A 221 6.31 -25.14 10.02
N GLN A 222 6.20 -23.92 9.48
CA GLN A 222 6.96 -23.49 8.30
C GLN A 222 8.38 -23.00 8.63
N SER A 223 8.64 -22.62 9.88
CA SER A 223 9.98 -22.23 10.35
C SER A 223 10.68 -23.43 11.00
N ARG A 224 11.94 -23.69 10.63
CA ARG A 224 12.73 -24.81 11.20
C ARG A 224 12.74 -24.72 12.74
N PRO A 225 12.71 -25.85 13.47
CA PRO A 225 12.73 -25.84 14.92
C PRO A 225 14.13 -25.44 15.40
N ARG A 226 14.33 -24.14 15.64
CA ARG A 226 15.51 -23.68 16.38
C ARG A 226 15.17 -23.80 17.86
N ALA A 227 15.81 -24.76 18.50
CA ALA A 227 15.79 -24.93 19.94
C ALA A 227 16.26 -23.65 20.63
N SER A 228 15.32 -22.89 21.17
CA SER A 228 15.56 -21.99 22.30
C SER A 228 14.30 -21.95 23.14
N SER A 229 14.36 -22.74 24.21
CA SER A 229 13.54 -22.70 25.40
C SER A 229 13.28 -21.26 25.89
N SER A 230 12.09 -21.08 26.46
CA SER A 230 11.70 -19.99 27.35
C SER A 230 11.83 -18.57 26.81
N VAL A 231 10.89 -18.15 25.97
CA VAL A 231 10.46 -16.74 25.93
C VAL A 231 8.94 -16.70 26.02
N SER A 232 8.51 -15.87 26.94
CA SER A 232 7.16 -15.56 27.38
C SER A 232 6.11 -15.50 26.27
N SER A 233 4.87 -15.70 26.72
CA SER A 233 3.58 -15.43 26.08
C SER A 233 3.42 -13.96 25.62
N SER A 234 4.36 -13.43 24.86
CA SER A 234 4.20 -12.15 24.18
C SER A 234 3.39 -12.39 22.91
N PRO A 235 2.37 -11.57 22.60
CA PRO A 235 1.69 -11.64 21.32
C PRO A 235 2.72 -11.37 20.22
N VAL A 236 2.82 -12.28 19.24
CA VAL A 236 3.61 -12.02 18.03
C VAL A 236 2.77 -11.06 17.19
N PHE A 237 2.90 -9.77 17.48
CA PHE A 237 2.32 -8.71 16.68
C PHE A 237 3.12 -8.63 15.38
N ALA A 238 2.49 -8.93 14.22
CA ALA A 238 3.03 -8.45 12.96
C ALA A 238 2.26 -7.22 12.51
N GLU A 239 3.01 -6.21 12.13
CA GLU A 239 2.51 -5.04 11.42
C GLU A 239 2.26 -5.46 9.96
N GLU A 240 0.98 -5.61 9.57
CA GLU A 240 0.60 -5.97 8.21
C GLU A 240 -0.11 -4.80 7.51
N ASP A 241 0.20 -4.59 6.23
CA ASP A 241 -0.48 -3.62 5.38
C ASP A 241 -1.77 -4.20 4.81
N ILE A 242 -2.90 -3.60 5.20
CA ILE A 242 -4.25 -4.07 4.90
C ILE A 242 -4.86 -3.35 3.69
N ALA A 243 -4.17 -2.35 3.16
CA ALA A 243 -4.60 -1.60 1.99
C ALA A 243 -4.72 -2.52 0.76
N PRO A 244 -5.71 -2.29 -0.13
CA PRO A 244 -5.84 -3.06 -1.37
C PRO A 244 -4.55 -3.03 -2.19
N GLY A 245 -4.06 -4.22 -2.51
CA GLY A 245 -2.86 -4.49 -3.30
C GLY A 245 -3.10 -4.31 -4.81
N GLY A 246 -2.04 -4.21 -5.63
CA GLY A 246 -2.09 -4.23 -7.09
C GLY A 246 -2.43 -2.92 -7.84
N ASP A 247 -3.14 -1.95 -7.23
CA ASP A 247 -3.85 -0.94 -8.02
C ASP A 247 -3.10 0.35 -8.37
N THR A 248 -1.94 0.64 -7.77
CA THR A 248 -1.29 1.96 -7.91
C THR A 248 -0.16 2.01 -8.93
N LEU A 249 0.65 0.95 -8.98
CA LEU A 249 1.80 0.84 -9.87
C LEU A 249 1.90 -0.59 -10.37
N ARG A 250 2.22 -0.75 -11.66
CA ARG A 250 2.50 -2.03 -12.29
C ARG A 250 3.89 -2.02 -12.92
N LEU A 251 4.61 -3.12 -12.71
CA LEU A 251 5.89 -3.39 -13.36
C LEU A 251 5.66 -4.09 -14.71
N ILE A 252 6.28 -3.59 -15.78
CA ILE A 252 6.16 -4.13 -17.14
C ILE A 252 7.54 -4.41 -17.70
N LEU A 253 7.75 -5.60 -18.25
CA LEU A 253 8.98 -6.00 -18.92
C LEU A 253 8.99 -5.49 -20.36
N LEU A 254 10.12 -4.93 -20.79
CA LEU A 254 10.30 -4.48 -22.17
C LEU A 254 10.62 -5.67 -23.10
N PRO A 255 10.20 -5.62 -24.37
CA PRO A 255 10.38 -6.71 -25.33
C PRO A 255 11.83 -6.97 -25.75
N LYS A 256 12.77 -6.06 -25.46
CA LYS A 256 14.10 -6.08 -26.08
C LYS A 256 14.98 -7.28 -25.66
N HIS A 257 14.83 -7.76 -24.43
CA HIS A 257 15.67 -8.82 -23.85
C HIS A 257 14.89 -10.00 -23.27
N PHE A 258 13.55 -9.96 -23.34
CA PHE A 258 12.68 -10.99 -22.77
C PHE A 258 11.83 -11.62 -23.88
N THR A 259 11.74 -12.95 -23.88
CA THR A 259 10.86 -13.70 -24.77
C THR A 259 9.39 -13.38 -24.49
N PRO A 260 8.49 -13.51 -25.48
CA PRO A 260 7.05 -13.30 -25.27
C PRO A 260 6.51 -14.19 -24.15
N ASP A 261 6.87 -15.47 -24.16
CA ASP A 261 6.45 -16.47 -23.17
C ASP A 261 6.85 -16.05 -21.75
N PHE A 262 8.09 -15.59 -21.55
CA PHE A 262 8.57 -15.13 -20.24
C PHE A 262 7.76 -13.92 -19.72
N ARG A 263 7.29 -13.05 -20.62
CA ARG A 263 6.48 -11.88 -20.24
C ARG A 263 5.08 -12.28 -19.85
N GLU A 264 4.49 -13.25 -20.55
CA GLU A 264 3.18 -13.81 -20.24
C GLU A 264 3.21 -14.58 -18.91
N ASP A 265 4.23 -15.39 -18.70
CA ASP A 265 4.48 -16.11 -17.45
C ASP A 265 4.65 -15.14 -16.27
N TRP A 266 5.45 -14.07 -16.47
CA TRP A 266 5.59 -13.01 -15.47
C TRP A 266 4.25 -12.34 -15.15
N ASP A 267 3.48 -11.94 -16.17
CA ASP A 267 2.22 -11.25 -15.98
C ASP A 267 1.20 -12.15 -15.27
N SER A 268 1.18 -13.45 -15.59
CA SER A 268 0.35 -14.48 -14.96
C SER A 268 0.77 -14.72 -13.50
N TYR A 269 2.07 -14.91 -13.24
CA TYR A 269 2.62 -15.08 -11.90
C TYR A 269 2.31 -13.87 -11.00
N ARG A 270 2.52 -12.66 -11.53
CA ARG A 270 2.26 -11.39 -10.84
C ARG A 270 0.77 -11.23 -10.52
N ALA A 271 -0.12 -11.55 -11.46
CA ALA A 271 -1.57 -11.50 -11.25
C ALA A 271 -2.00 -12.49 -10.16
N ALA A 272 -1.61 -13.76 -10.28
CA ALA A 272 -1.93 -14.79 -9.30
C ALA A 272 -1.44 -14.43 -7.88
N TYR A 273 -0.24 -13.86 -7.77
CA TYR A 273 0.30 -13.40 -6.49
C TYR A 273 -0.56 -12.27 -5.90
N TRP A 274 -0.84 -11.21 -6.67
CA TRP A 274 -1.61 -10.08 -6.16
C TRP A 274 -3.06 -10.45 -5.85
N ASP A 275 -3.66 -11.39 -6.59
CA ASP A 275 -4.99 -11.91 -6.31
C ASP A 275 -5.02 -12.69 -4.99
N ALA A 276 -4.06 -13.60 -4.77
CA ALA A 276 -3.92 -14.33 -3.51
C ALA A 276 -3.66 -13.39 -2.32
N GLU A 277 -2.78 -12.40 -2.48
CA GLU A 277 -2.47 -11.42 -1.45
C GLU A 277 -3.66 -10.48 -1.19
N ASN A 278 -4.42 -10.08 -2.22
CA ASN A 278 -5.64 -9.30 -2.06
C ASN A 278 -6.75 -10.08 -1.37
N ALA A 279 -6.89 -11.37 -1.66
CA ALA A 279 -7.81 -12.26 -0.95
C ALA A 279 -7.44 -12.33 0.54
N ARG A 280 -6.17 -12.58 0.86
CA ARG A 280 -5.65 -12.57 2.23
C ARG A 280 -5.91 -11.23 2.93
N ARG A 281 -5.57 -10.10 2.31
CA ARG A 281 -5.83 -8.75 2.87
C ARG A 281 -7.32 -8.44 3.02
N SER A 282 -8.18 -8.98 2.15
CA SER A 282 -9.63 -8.80 2.27
C SER A 282 -10.21 -9.50 3.49
N GLU A 283 -9.67 -10.68 3.82
CA GLU A 283 -10.01 -11.42 5.03
C GLU A 283 -9.54 -10.66 6.28
N LEU A 284 -8.31 -10.13 6.27
CA LEU A 284 -7.83 -9.31 7.37
C LEU A 284 -8.69 -8.04 7.57
N ARG A 285 -9.11 -7.39 6.48
CA ARG A 285 -10.07 -6.26 6.54
C ARG A 285 -11.42 -6.65 7.13
N SER A 286 -11.92 -7.85 6.87
CA SER A 286 -13.21 -8.28 7.42
C SER A 286 -13.09 -8.55 8.92
N ARG A 287 -12.00 -9.22 9.35
CA ARG A 287 -11.69 -9.47 10.77
C ARG A 287 -11.53 -8.17 11.57
N ILE A 288 -10.78 -7.20 11.04
CA ILE A 288 -10.58 -5.90 11.72
C ILE A 288 -11.89 -5.13 11.82
N ARG A 289 -12.69 -5.07 10.75
CA ARG A 289 -14.01 -4.41 10.80
C ARG A 289 -14.95 -5.10 11.77
N ALA A 290 -14.90 -6.43 11.89
CA ALA A 290 -15.69 -7.17 12.87
C ALA A 290 -15.26 -6.82 14.30
N SER A 291 -13.95 -6.78 14.57
CA SER A 291 -13.39 -6.39 15.87
C SER A 291 -13.75 -4.95 16.24
N GLN A 292 -13.58 -4.00 15.31
CA GLN A 292 -13.97 -2.60 15.53
C GLN A 292 -15.46 -2.43 15.80
N ARG A 293 -16.33 -3.19 15.10
CA ARG A 293 -17.77 -3.19 15.37
C ARG A 293 -18.10 -3.77 16.74
N ALA A 294 -17.39 -4.82 17.17
CA ALA A 294 -17.58 -5.38 18.50
C ALA A 294 -17.17 -4.38 19.59
N LEU A 295 -15.99 -3.76 19.45
CA LEU A 295 -15.53 -2.73 20.37
C LEU A 295 -16.50 -1.54 20.41
N ALA A 296 -16.95 -1.07 19.24
CA ALA A 296 -17.93 0.02 19.15
C ALA A 296 -19.29 -0.34 19.78
N ARG A 297 -19.71 -1.62 19.77
CA ARG A 297 -20.90 -2.08 20.51
C ARG A 297 -20.70 -2.14 22.02
N HIS A 298 -19.47 -2.36 22.48
CA HIS A 298 -19.13 -2.34 23.91
C HIS A 298 -18.99 -0.92 24.45
N GLU A 299 -18.41 0.00 23.65
CA GLU A 299 -18.19 1.40 24.02
C GLU A 299 -19.42 2.29 23.75
N GLY A 300 -20.11 2.05 22.65
CA GLY A 300 -21.37 2.69 22.30
C GLY A 300 -22.51 2.00 23.03
N GLY A 301 -22.90 2.55 24.18
CA GLY A 301 -24.16 2.19 24.86
C GLY A 301 -25.40 2.51 24.01
N TRP A 302 -26.50 2.90 24.67
CA TRP A 302 -27.83 3.12 24.05
C TRP A 302 -27.90 4.04 22.81
N ALA A 303 -26.85 4.78 22.44
CA ALA A 303 -26.81 5.66 21.26
C ALA A 303 -26.44 4.94 19.94
N TRP A 304 -26.40 3.61 19.91
CA TRP A 304 -26.03 2.82 18.71
C TRP A 304 -27.23 2.22 17.94
N TRP A 305 -28.45 2.76 18.16
CA TRP A 305 -29.61 2.53 17.29
C TRP A 305 -29.90 3.77 16.44
#